data_AF-A0A2I1HZX4-F1
#
_entry.id   AF-A0A2I1HZX4-F1
#
_cell.length_a   1.000
_cell.length_b   1.000
_cell.length_c   1.000
_cell.angle_alpha   90.00
_cell.angle_beta   90.00
_cell.angle_gamma   90.00
#
_symmetry.space_group_name_H-M   'P 1'
#
loop_
_entity.id
_entity.type
_entity.pdbx_description
1 polymer ?
#
loop_
_entity_poly.entity_id
_entity_poly.type
_entity_poly.pdbx_seq_one_letter_code
_entity_poly.pdbx_strand_id
1 'polypeptide(L)'
;MSSLASRRTLAAASSLLLVAVGLTGCIRLPGGGGSNSTDIASMKNIPEGIKRDLISQMNSASGAEKNKIVEKANALNNMVGAQLIGQSDGIFEEPFKLEENGTISVDKESYAYRLMSATDYWRLGQDTYDLCVEQDCQYYSSWTVEVEGSDKDTTYVWTMKIDGPDQPAQPIVRRFKVKS
;
A
#
# COMPACT_ATOMS: atom_id res chain seq x y z
N MET A 1 -51.91 -5.52 24.33
CA MET A 1 -52.09 -5.50 22.85
C MET A 1 -50.74 -5.82 22.21
N SER A 2 -50.80 -6.48 21.06
CA SER A 2 -49.84 -7.41 20.48
C SER A 2 -48.41 -6.93 20.19
N SER A 3 -47.51 -7.92 20.25
CA SER A 3 -46.15 -7.94 19.73
C SER A 3 -46.06 -7.63 18.23
N LEU A 4 -44.99 -6.94 17.83
CA LEU A 4 -44.26 -7.28 16.59
C LEU A 4 -42.76 -7.08 16.82
N ALA A 5 -42.08 -8.20 17.02
CA ALA A 5 -40.64 -8.33 16.89
C ALA A 5 -40.25 -8.00 15.44
N SER A 6 -39.27 -7.13 15.24
CA SER A 6 -38.58 -7.03 13.95
C SER A 6 -37.25 -7.76 14.07
N ARG A 7 -37.25 -9.05 13.71
CA ARG A 7 -36.03 -9.77 13.36
C ARG A 7 -35.60 -9.26 11.99
N ARG A 8 -34.40 -8.67 11.90
CA ARG A 8 -33.64 -8.61 10.65
C ARG A 8 -32.31 -9.30 10.87
N THR A 9 -32.34 -10.62 10.73
CA THR A 9 -31.19 -11.42 10.32
C THR A 9 -30.89 -11.11 8.87
N LEU A 10 -29.70 -10.56 8.60
CA LEU A 10 -29.02 -10.76 7.33
C LEU A 10 -27.56 -11.06 7.65
N ALA A 11 -27.24 -12.36 7.61
CA ALA A 11 -25.88 -12.86 7.57
C ALA A 11 -25.27 -12.46 6.21
N ALA A 12 -24.11 -11.84 6.24
CA ALA A 12 -23.20 -11.80 5.09
C ALA A 12 -21.93 -12.53 5.52
N ALA A 13 -21.94 -13.85 5.35
CA ALA A 13 -20.71 -14.63 5.38
C ALA A 13 -19.95 -14.32 4.08
N SER A 14 -18.96 -13.43 4.17
CA SER A 14 -18.05 -13.16 3.06
C SER A 14 -17.10 -14.34 2.89
N SER A 15 -17.45 -15.25 1.99
CA SER A 15 -16.59 -16.34 1.55
C SER A 15 -15.39 -15.77 0.79
N LEU A 16 -14.22 -15.72 1.43
CA LEU A 16 -12.93 -15.48 0.77
C LEU A 16 -12.60 -16.70 -0.10
N LEU A 17 -12.85 -16.61 -1.40
CA LEU A 17 -12.33 -17.56 -2.38
C LEU A 17 -10.89 -17.17 -2.71
N LEU A 18 -9.93 -17.79 -2.02
CA LEU A 18 -8.52 -17.79 -2.42
C LEU A 18 -8.36 -18.74 -3.61
N VAL A 19 -8.32 -18.15 -4.82
CA VAL A 19 -7.93 -18.85 -6.03
C VAL A 19 -6.44 -19.20 -5.92
N ALA A 20 -6.16 -20.48 -5.70
CA ALA A 20 -4.83 -21.03 -5.79
C ALA A 20 -4.44 -21.20 -7.26
N VAL A 21 -3.57 -20.32 -7.75
CA VAL A 21 -2.75 -20.61 -8.94
C VAL A 21 -1.35 -20.92 -8.43
N GLY A 22 -0.99 -22.20 -8.48
CA GLY A 22 0.39 -22.62 -8.37
C GLY A 22 1.08 -22.42 -9.72
N LEU A 23 2.28 -21.87 -9.70
CA LEU A 23 3.35 -22.23 -10.63
C LEU A 23 4.69 -21.78 -10.02
N THR A 24 5.59 -22.74 -9.97
CA THR A 24 6.97 -22.73 -9.49
C THR A 24 7.86 -21.75 -10.26
N GLY A 25 8.75 -21.05 -9.55
CA GLY A 25 9.92 -20.40 -10.16
C GLY A 25 10.66 -19.48 -9.20
N CYS A 26 11.61 -20.01 -8.42
CA CYS A 26 12.59 -19.18 -7.72
C CYS A 26 13.53 -18.55 -8.77
N ILE A 27 13.19 -17.38 -9.28
CA ILE A 27 14.08 -16.57 -10.11
C ILE A 27 14.61 -15.43 -9.25
N ARG A 28 15.89 -15.50 -8.87
CA ARG A 28 16.61 -14.33 -8.37
C ARG A 28 16.76 -13.36 -9.56
N LEU A 29 15.98 -12.29 -9.55
CA LEU A 29 16.08 -11.20 -10.52
C LEU A 29 17.04 -10.11 -10.03
N PRO A 30 17.92 -9.60 -10.91
CA PRO A 30 18.77 -8.44 -10.65
C PRO A 30 18.03 -7.14 -10.94
N GLY A 31 18.19 -6.13 -10.06
CA GLY A 31 17.82 -4.74 -10.33
C GLY A 31 16.95 -4.11 -9.24
N GLY A 32 17.51 -3.14 -8.51
CA GLY A 32 16.84 -2.34 -7.49
C GLY A 32 17.29 -2.69 -6.08
N GLY A 33 18.15 -1.85 -5.48
CA GLY A 33 18.86 -2.10 -4.22
C GLY A 33 18.00 -2.12 -2.94
N GLY A 34 17.00 -3.00 -2.89
CA GLY A 34 16.28 -3.36 -1.67
C GLY A 34 16.88 -4.61 -1.04
N SER A 35 17.24 -4.55 0.25
CA SER A 35 17.67 -5.74 0.99
C SER A 35 16.45 -6.56 1.39
N ASN A 36 16.22 -7.69 0.73
CA ASN A 36 15.16 -8.60 1.15
C ASN A 36 15.48 -9.17 2.55
N SER A 37 14.56 -9.01 3.49
CA SER A 37 14.67 -9.48 4.88
C SER A 37 13.46 -10.30 5.26
N THR A 38 13.66 -11.33 6.08
CA THR A 38 12.56 -12.05 6.75
C THR A 38 12.18 -11.41 8.09
N ASP A 39 13.01 -10.48 8.59
CA ASP A 39 12.73 -9.71 9.79
C ASP A 39 11.92 -8.47 9.44
N ILE A 40 10.59 -8.57 9.56
CA ILE A 40 9.65 -7.48 9.25
C ILE A 40 9.81 -6.31 10.24
N ALA A 41 10.20 -6.58 11.50
CA ALA A 41 10.32 -5.55 12.52
C ALA A 41 11.43 -4.54 12.16
N SER A 42 12.51 -5.00 11.52
CA SER A 42 13.65 -4.16 11.12
C SER A 42 13.41 -3.32 9.86
N MET A 43 12.28 -3.47 9.16
CA MET A 43 12.01 -2.78 7.90
C MET A 43 11.70 -1.29 8.12
N LYS A 44 12.62 -0.40 7.77
CA LYS A 44 12.51 1.04 8.11
C LYS A 44 11.38 1.79 7.39
N ASN A 45 10.89 1.28 6.26
CA ASN A 45 10.00 2.01 5.37
C ASN A 45 8.52 1.57 5.46
N ILE A 46 8.14 0.82 6.49
CA ILE A 46 6.76 0.33 6.70
C ILE A 46 6.18 1.00 7.96
N PRO A 47 4.94 1.52 7.93
CA PRO A 47 4.26 2.00 9.13
C PRO A 47 4.20 0.95 10.25
N GLU A 48 4.39 1.37 11.50
CA GLU A 48 4.51 0.45 12.65
C GLU A 48 3.26 -0.39 12.90
N GLY A 49 2.07 0.16 12.67
CA GLY A 49 0.84 -0.63 12.78
C GLY A 49 0.74 -1.71 11.70
N ILE A 50 1.10 -1.38 10.45
CA ILE A 50 1.17 -2.36 9.36
C ILE A 50 2.21 -3.45 9.67
N LYS A 51 3.38 -3.11 10.23
CA LYS A 51 4.37 -4.12 10.66
C LYS A 51 3.77 -5.10 11.67
N ARG A 52 3.11 -4.60 12.71
CA ARG A 52 2.48 -5.45 13.74
C ARG A 52 1.45 -6.39 13.13
N ASP A 53 0.63 -5.89 12.20
CA ASP A 53 -0.37 -6.70 11.52
C ASP A 53 0.26 -7.78 10.65
N LEU A 54 1.31 -7.45 9.89
CA LEU A 54 2.05 -8.42 9.08
C LEU A 54 2.74 -9.48 9.95
N ILE A 55 3.36 -9.08 11.07
CA ILE A 55 3.99 -10.01 12.02
C ILE A 55 2.94 -10.93 12.66
N SER A 56 1.80 -10.37 13.05
CA SER A 56 0.66 -11.13 13.60
C SER A 56 0.17 -12.18 12.60
N GLN A 57 -0.08 -11.77 11.34
CA GLN A 57 -0.44 -12.69 10.25
C GLN A 57 0.63 -13.75 10.02
N MET A 58 1.91 -13.37 10.01
CA MET A 58 3.03 -14.30 9.80
C MET A 58 3.14 -15.34 10.91
N ASN A 59 2.84 -14.96 12.16
CA ASN A 59 2.85 -15.88 13.29
C ASN A 59 1.70 -16.88 13.25
N SER A 60 0.55 -16.48 12.71
CA SER A 60 -0.63 -17.36 12.53
C SER A 60 -0.60 -18.20 11.25
N ALA A 61 0.15 -17.78 10.23
CA ALA A 61 0.25 -18.46 8.94
C ALA A 61 1.16 -19.69 8.96
N SER A 62 1.11 -20.51 7.90
CA SER A 62 2.02 -21.66 7.72
C SER A 62 2.60 -21.74 6.30
N GLY A 63 3.79 -22.34 6.17
CA GLY A 63 4.42 -22.64 4.88
C GLY A 63 4.40 -21.48 3.88
N ALA A 64 3.73 -21.70 2.73
CA ALA A 64 3.67 -20.74 1.63
C ALA A 64 3.00 -19.40 2.00
N GLU A 65 2.07 -19.38 2.96
CA GLU A 65 1.42 -18.13 3.39
C GLU A 65 2.40 -17.21 4.12
N LYS A 66 3.32 -17.77 4.93
CA LYS A 66 4.38 -16.97 5.58
C LYS A 66 5.26 -16.28 4.54
N ASN A 67 5.66 -17.01 3.49
CA ASN A 67 6.48 -16.45 2.42
C ASN A 67 5.77 -15.28 1.72
N LYS A 68 4.47 -15.42 1.41
CA LYS A 68 3.68 -14.33 0.81
C LYS A 68 3.61 -13.09 1.71
N ILE A 69 3.53 -13.28 3.03
CA ILE A 69 3.52 -12.16 3.98
C ILE A 69 4.88 -11.45 4.00
N VAL A 70 5.97 -12.22 4.01
CA VAL A 70 7.34 -11.67 3.92
C VAL A 70 7.56 -10.95 2.59
N GLU A 71 7.09 -11.51 1.47
CA GLU A 71 7.16 -10.88 0.14
C GLU A 71 6.41 -9.54 0.11
N LYS A 72 5.19 -9.50 0.67
CA LYS A 72 4.43 -8.24 0.81
C LYS A 72 5.16 -7.21 1.65
N ALA A 73 5.75 -7.63 2.78
CA ALA A 73 6.53 -6.74 3.63
C ALA A 73 7.74 -6.16 2.88
N ASN A 74 8.49 -7.01 2.17
CA ASN A 74 9.61 -6.57 1.35
C ASN A 74 9.18 -5.62 0.23
N ALA A 75 8.07 -5.90 -0.45
CA ALA A 75 7.52 -5.01 -1.47
C ALA A 75 7.19 -3.62 -0.90
N LEU A 76 6.49 -3.56 0.24
CA LEU A 76 6.22 -2.28 0.92
C LEU A 76 7.51 -1.55 1.31
N ASN A 77 8.47 -2.27 1.91
CA ASN A 77 9.72 -1.66 2.34
C ASN A 77 10.56 -1.12 1.16
N ASN A 78 10.56 -1.84 0.03
CA ASN A 78 11.32 -1.50 -1.17
C ASN A 78 10.59 -0.54 -2.09
N MET A 79 9.32 -0.21 -1.83
CA MET A 79 8.57 0.81 -2.55
C MET A 79 9.22 2.20 -2.39
N VAL A 80 9.70 2.51 -1.19
CA VAL A 80 10.49 3.72 -0.92
C VAL A 80 11.87 3.56 -1.57
N GLY A 81 12.28 4.54 -2.36
CA GLY A 81 13.49 4.51 -3.16
C GLY A 81 13.30 3.89 -4.56
N ALA A 82 12.16 3.25 -4.84
CA ALA A 82 11.83 2.76 -6.17
C ALA A 82 11.16 3.84 -7.04
N GLN A 83 11.54 3.89 -8.33
CA GLN A 83 10.79 4.69 -9.30
C GLN A 83 9.46 3.98 -9.58
N LEU A 84 8.35 4.61 -9.23
CA LEU A 84 7.01 4.12 -9.54
C LEU A 84 6.49 4.77 -10.82
N ILE A 85 5.58 4.07 -11.50
CA ILE A 85 4.85 4.52 -12.69
C ILE A 85 3.37 4.25 -12.49
N GLY A 86 2.54 5.27 -12.70
CA GLY A 86 1.09 5.17 -12.51
C GLY A 86 0.42 4.21 -13.51
N GLN A 87 -0.60 3.52 -13.03
CA GLN A 87 -1.36 2.47 -13.73
C GLN A 87 -2.87 2.70 -13.69
N SER A 88 -3.33 3.76 -13.04
CA SER A 88 -4.74 4.11 -12.91
C SER A 88 -5.07 5.37 -13.70
N ASP A 89 -6.35 5.52 -14.04
CA ASP A 89 -6.88 6.68 -14.74
C ASP A 89 -6.44 8.00 -14.08
N GLY A 90 -5.99 8.93 -14.93
CA GLY A 90 -5.51 10.25 -14.54
C GLY A 90 -4.01 10.33 -14.21
N ILE A 91 -3.31 9.22 -14.01
CA ILE A 91 -1.85 9.20 -13.75
C ILE A 91 -1.11 8.13 -14.56
N PHE A 92 -1.72 7.61 -15.62
CA PHE A 92 -1.15 6.52 -16.41
C PHE A 92 0.22 6.92 -16.99
N GLU A 93 1.21 6.05 -16.82
CA GLU A 93 2.61 6.25 -17.22
C GLU A 93 3.35 7.40 -16.51
N GLU A 94 2.70 8.10 -15.56
CA GLU A 94 3.35 9.21 -14.87
C GLU A 94 4.28 8.73 -13.74
N PRO A 95 5.51 9.26 -13.66
CA PRO A 95 6.49 8.86 -12.66
C PRO A 95 6.17 9.46 -11.29
N PHE A 96 6.36 8.65 -10.25
CA PHE A 96 6.25 9.09 -8.86
C PHE A 96 7.26 8.32 -8.00
N LYS A 97 7.87 8.97 -7.01
CA LYS A 97 8.85 8.30 -6.14
C LYS A 97 8.88 8.92 -4.75
N LEU A 98 8.80 8.06 -3.74
CA LEU A 98 9.18 8.40 -2.38
C LEU A 98 10.69 8.22 -2.24
N GLU A 99 11.43 9.29 -1.99
CA GLU A 99 12.88 9.23 -1.78
C GLU A 99 13.21 8.83 -0.34
N GLU A 100 14.32 8.10 -0.14
CA GLU A 100 14.72 7.62 1.19
C GLU A 100 15.03 8.74 2.20
N ASN A 101 15.27 9.95 1.73
CA ASN A 101 15.53 11.14 2.55
C ASN A 101 14.24 11.86 3.00
N GLY A 102 13.05 11.33 2.68
CA GLY A 102 11.76 11.93 3.06
C GLY A 102 11.21 12.94 2.06
N THR A 103 11.81 13.11 0.87
CA THR A 103 11.25 13.96 -0.20
C THR A 103 10.48 13.16 -1.25
N ILE A 104 9.64 13.82 -2.03
CA ILE A 104 8.94 13.22 -3.17
C ILE A 104 9.58 13.71 -4.46
N SER A 105 9.93 12.78 -5.36
CA SER A 105 10.40 13.09 -6.71
C SER A 105 9.27 12.84 -7.72
N VAL A 106 8.73 13.92 -8.27
CA VAL A 106 7.64 13.94 -9.25
C VAL A 106 7.70 15.24 -10.05
N ASP A 107 7.24 15.23 -11.30
CA ASP A 107 7.10 16.46 -12.09
C ASP A 107 5.96 17.31 -11.54
N LYS A 108 6.24 18.58 -11.19
CA LYS A 108 5.27 19.49 -10.56
C LYS A 108 4.12 19.88 -11.50
N GLU A 109 4.31 19.74 -12.81
CA GLU A 109 3.26 19.98 -13.80
C GLU A 109 2.43 18.72 -14.11
N SER A 110 2.83 17.55 -13.58
CA SER A 110 2.15 16.27 -13.83
C SER A 110 0.81 16.14 -13.08
N TYR A 111 -0.06 15.28 -13.59
CA TYR A 111 -1.28 14.92 -12.87
C TYR A 111 -0.99 14.10 -11.62
N ALA A 112 0.09 13.33 -11.57
CA ALA A 112 0.53 12.54 -10.44
C ALA A 112 0.85 13.46 -9.27
N TYR A 113 1.59 14.55 -9.49
CA TYR A 113 1.81 15.55 -8.45
C TYR A 113 0.48 16.09 -7.92
N ARG A 114 -0.40 16.55 -8.80
CA ARG A 114 -1.69 17.15 -8.42
C ARG A 114 -2.64 16.17 -7.72
N LEU A 115 -2.73 14.94 -8.21
CA LEU A 115 -3.66 13.91 -7.74
C LEU A 115 -3.12 13.11 -6.56
N MET A 116 -1.82 13.18 -6.29
CA MET A 116 -1.17 12.72 -5.05
C MET A 116 -1.01 13.87 -4.05
N SER A 117 -1.93 14.85 -4.08
CA SER A 117 -2.06 15.94 -3.11
C SER A 117 -1.07 17.11 -3.20
N ALA A 118 -0.30 17.24 -4.29
CA ALA A 118 0.64 18.33 -4.52
C ALA A 118 1.66 18.52 -3.38
N THR A 119 2.28 17.41 -2.99
CA THR A 119 3.16 17.29 -1.82
C THR A 119 4.62 17.12 -2.23
N ASP A 120 5.53 17.73 -1.48
CA ASP A 120 6.98 17.69 -1.72
C ASP A 120 7.73 16.75 -0.75
N TYR A 121 7.10 16.35 0.35
CA TYR A 121 7.70 15.53 1.41
C TYR A 121 6.80 14.35 1.77
N TRP A 122 7.36 13.36 2.46
CA TRP A 122 6.58 12.24 2.99
C TRP A 122 7.13 11.77 4.34
N ARG A 123 6.27 11.11 5.12
CA ARG A 123 6.63 10.42 6.35
C ARG A 123 5.80 9.16 6.55
N LEU A 124 6.21 8.34 7.52
CA LEU A 124 5.38 7.25 8.02
C LEU A 124 4.45 7.78 9.11
N GLY A 125 3.15 7.57 8.92
CA GLY A 125 2.15 7.64 9.99
C GLY A 125 2.07 6.31 10.75
N GLN A 126 1.02 6.15 11.56
CA GLN A 126 0.83 4.91 12.32
C GLN A 126 0.52 3.71 11.41
N ASP A 127 -0.39 3.92 10.45
CA ASP A 127 -0.89 2.90 9.51
C ASP A 127 -0.86 3.40 8.06
N THR A 128 -0.17 4.52 7.80
CA THR A 128 -0.26 5.27 6.54
C THR A 128 1.10 5.79 6.09
N TYR A 129 1.23 6.04 4.80
CA TYR A 129 2.24 6.91 4.23
C TYR A 129 1.59 8.29 4.11
N ASP A 130 2.09 9.24 4.89
CA ASP A 130 1.59 10.60 4.86
C ASP A 130 2.40 11.40 3.83
N LEU A 131 1.72 12.00 2.88
CA LEU A 131 2.31 12.89 1.89
C LEU A 131 2.09 14.33 2.37
N CYS A 132 3.17 15.08 2.51
CA CYS A 132 3.25 16.33 3.23
C CYS A 132 3.54 17.48 2.26
N VAL A 133 2.82 18.59 2.41
CA VAL A 133 3.06 19.80 1.61
C VAL A 133 4.42 20.41 1.97
N GLU A 134 4.71 20.50 3.27
CA GLU A 134 5.94 21.05 3.84
C GLU A 134 6.65 20.02 4.74
N GLN A 135 7.93 20.29 5.06
CA GLN A 135 8.77 19.35 5.80
C GLN A 135 8.30 19.09 7.23
N ASP A 136 7.68 20.07 7.89
CA ASP A 136 7.09 19.88 9.22
C ASP A 136 5.83 19.00 9.20
N CYS A 137 5.30 18.76 8.00
CA CYS A 137 4.11 17.97 7.71
C CYS A 137 2.90 18.41 8.55
N GLN A 138 2.72 19.73 8.70
CA GLN A 138 1.52 20.33 9.28
C GLN A 138 0.28 20.04 8.42
N TYR A 139 0.44 20.08 7.10
CA TYR A 139 -0.60 19.78 6.12
C TYR A 139 -0.20 18.55 5.31
N TYR A 140 -1.03 17.51 5.36
CA TYR A 140 -0.74 16.23 4.72
C TYR A 140 -2.00 15.49 4.29
N SER A 141 -1.83 14.58 3.34
CA SER A 141 -2.80 13.53 3.04
C SER A 141 -2.26 12.18 3.48
N SER A 142 -3.12 11.34 4.06
CA SER A 142 -2.74 10.01 4.53
C SER A 142 -3.18 8.95 3.55
N TRP A 143 -2.27 8.01 3.23
CA TRP A 143 -2.55 6.93 2.29
C TRP A 143 -2.22 5.58 2.90
N THR A 144 -3.14 4.63 2.80
CA THR A 144 -2.81 3.22 3.00
C THR A 144 -2.28 2.66 1.68
N VAL A 145 -1.37 1.70 1.78
CA VAL A 145 -0.81 1.03 0.60
C VAL A 145 -0.96 -0.48 0.75
N GLU A 146 -1.69 -1.06 -0.18
CA GLU A 146 -1.80 -2.52 -0.32
C GLU A 146 -0.92 -3.01 -1.47
N VAL A 147 -0.44 -4.23 -1.34
CA VAL A 147 0.37 -4.91 -2.37
C VAL A 147 -0.45 -6.02 -2.99
N GLU A 148 -0.69 -5.90 -4.29
CA GLU A 148 -1.32 -6.92 -5.12
C GLU A 148 -0.30 -7.56 -6.07
N GLY A 149 -0.52 -8.83 -6.43
CA GLY A 149 0.40 -9.59 -7.27
C GLY A 149 1.67 -10.04 -6.51
N SER A 150 2.67 -10.46 -7.26
CA SER A 150 3.99 -10.84 -6.77
C SER A 150 5.05 -10.55 -7.83
N ASP A 151 6.32 -10.44 -7.40
CA ASP A 151 7.48 -10.25 -8.26
C ASP A 151 7.31 -9.07 -9.24
N LYS A 152 7.50 -9.31 -10.53
CA LYS A 152 7.39 -8.33 -11.63
C LYS A 152 5.96 -7.80 -11.86
N ASP A 153 4.95 -8.48 -11.33
CA ASP A 153 3.54 -8.09 -11.49
C ASP A 153 3.00 -7.32 -10.26
N THR A 154 3.89 -7.03 -9.29
CA THR A 154 3.58 -6.28 -8.07
C THR A 154 2.96 -4.92 -8.39
N THR A 155 1.76 -4.68 -7.90
CA THR A 155 1.03 -3.41 -7.99
C THR A 155 0.80 -2.85 -6.59
N TYR A 156 1.17 -1.59 -6.39
CA TYR A 156 0.90 -0.85 -5.17
C TYR A 156 -0.43 -0.11 -5.32
N VAL A 157 -1.38 -0.42 -4.46
CA VAL A 157 -2.71 0.20 -4.43
C VAL A 157 -2.76 1.19 -3.29
N TRP A 158 -2.65 2.46 -3.63
CA TRP A 158 -2.69 3.59 -2.71
C TRP A 158 -4.12 4.03 -2.53
N THR A 159 -4.62 3.99 -1.30
CA THR A 159 -5.98 4.43 -0.97
C THR A 159 -5.91 5.59 0.00
N MET A 160 -6.49 6.73 -0.37
CA MET A 160 -6.50 7.90 0.49
C MET A 160 -7.42 7.67 1.68
N LYS A 161 -6.89 7.86 2.89
CA LYS A 161 -7.63 7.85 4.12
C LYS A 161 -8.27 9.22 4.33
N ILE A 162 -9.60 9.26 4.32
CA ILE A 162 -10.40 10.46 4.62
C ILE A 162 -11.29 10.10 5.79
N ASP A 163 -11.05 10.76 6.91
CA ASP A 163 -11.88 10.61 8.10
C ASP A 163 -12.90 11.76 8.15
N GLY A 164 -14.12 11.46 8.60
CA GLY A 164 -15.17 12.46 8.81
C GLY A 164 -16.27 12.50 7.74
N PRO A 165 -17.19 13.48 7.84
CA PRO A 165 -18.41 13.52 7.04
C PRO A 165 -18.16 13.81 5.55
N ASP A 166 -16.97 14.31 5.20
CA ASP A 166 -16.58 14.66 3.83
C ASP A 166 -16.02 13.46 3.05
N GLN A 167 -16.12 12.24 3.60
CA GLN A 167 -15.67 11.04 2.92
C GLN A 167 -16.47 10.84 1.61
N PRO A 168 -15.79 10.69 0.46
CA PRO A 168 -16.46 10.45 -0.80
C PRO A 168 -17.16 9.08 -0.81
N ALA A 169 -18.22 8.96 -1.61
CA ALA A 169 -18.97 7.71 -1.75
C ALA A 169 -18.10 6.55 -2.31
N GLN A 170 -17.04 6.87 -3.04
CA GLN A 170 -16.06 5.91 -3.52
C GLN A 170 -14.66 6.29 -3.01
N PRO A 171 -13.83 5.31 -2.62
CA PRO A 171 -12.48 5.57 -2.16
C PRO A 171 -11.63 6.18 -3.28
N ILE A 172 -10.77 7.13 -2.92
CA ILE A 172 -9.80 7.69 -3.86
C ILE A 172 -8.61 6.74 -3.91
N VAL A 173 -8.47 6.05 -5.04
CA VAL A 173 -7.46 5.02 -5.26
C VAL A 173 -6.50 5.43 -6.37
N ARG A 174 -5.21 5.16 -6.19
CA ARG A 174 -4.16 5.30 -7.19
C ARG A 174 -3.37 4.00 -7.27
N ARG A 175 -3.02 3.57 -8.48
CA ARG A 175 -2.29 2.31 -8.68
C ARG A 175 -0.95 2.60 -9.30
N PHE A 176 0.09 1.96 -8.79
CA PHE A 176 1.46 2.13 -9.26
C PHE A 176 2.13 0.77 -9.43
N LYS A 177 3.08 0.71 -10.37
CA LYS A 177 4.05 -0.38 -10.48
C LYS A 177 5.47 0.19 -10.38
N VAL A 178 6.44 -0.65 -10.03
CA VAL A 178 7.85 -0.28 -10.19
C VAL A 178 8.15 -0.15 -11.68
N LYS A 179 8.84 0.92 -12.07
CA LYS A 179 9.37 1.07 -13.43
C LYS A 179 10.37 -0.05 -13.68
N SER A 180 10.05 -0.95 -14.61
CA SER A 180 10.94 -2.01 -15.11
C SER A 180 12.10 -1.44 -15.92
#